data_AF-A0A967I217-F1
#
_entry.id   AF-A0A967I217-F1
#
_cell.length_a   1.000
_cell.length_b   1.000
_cell.length_c   1.000
_cell.angle_alpha   90.00
_cell.angle_beta   90.00
_cell.angle_gamma   90.00
#
_symmetry.space_group_name_H-M   'P 1'
#
loop_
_entity.id
_entity.type
_entity.pdbx_description
1 polymer ?
#
loop_
_entity_poly.entity_id
_entity_poly.type
_entity_poly.pdbx_seq_one_letter_code
_entity_poly.pdbx_strand_id
1 'polypeptide(L)'
;MSEDIITALSQLPDMLVIARNSTFTYKGKSVKVQQVGRELGVRYVLEGSVRKAGDRVRITAQLIDATTGHHLWAERYDRDLEDIFAIQDEITLRILKALQVKLIDGEQGRLSAKGTENIEAYLKTLQARSHFR
;
A
#
# COMPACT_ATOMS: atom_id res chain seq x y z
N MET A 1 5.21 1.80 -10.12
CA MET A 1 5.18 1.18 -8.78
C MET A 1 4.49 2.05 -7.73
N SER A 2 5.05 3.18 -7.27
CA SER A 2 4.35 3.98 -6.24
C SER A 2 3.03 4.58 -6.74
N GLU A 3 2.94 4.94 -8.02
CA GLU A 3 1.72 5.46 -8.64
C GLU A 3 0.58 4.44 -8.67
N ASP A 4 0.90 3.20 -9.05
CA ASP A 4 -0.09 2.14 -9.19
C ASP A 4 -0.67 1.76 -7.82
N ILE A 5 0.19 1.65 -6.80
CA ILE A 5 -0.24 1.38 -5.42
C ILE A 5 -1.07 2.55 -4.87
N ILE A 6 -0.64 3.80 -5.07
CA ILE A 6 -1.41 4.98 -4.65
C ILE A 6 -2.78 4.98 -5.33
N THR A 7 -2.82 4.68 -6.64
CA THR A 7 -4.06 4.64 -7.42
C THR A 7 -5.00 3.57 -6.90
N ALA A 8 -4.50 2.35 -6.69
CA ALA A 8 -5.30 1.24 -6.20
C ALA A 8 -5.85 1.49 -4.79
N LEU A 9 -5.01 2.00 -3.87
CA LEU A 9 -5.45 2.33 -2.51
C LEU A 9 -6.43 3.52 -2.48
N SER A 10 -6.28 4.51 -3.37
CA SER A 10 -7.18 5.67 -3.43
C SER A 10 -8.58 5.34 -3.95
N GLN A 11 -8.78 4.19 -4.59
CA GLN A 11 -10.10 3.74 -5.01
C GLN A 11 -10.96 3.23 -3.84
N LEU A 12 -10.36 3.06 -2.65
CA LEU A 12 -11.03 2.59 -1.46
C LEU A 12 -11.70 3.78 -0.75
N PRO A 13 -13.04 3.76 -0.58
CA PRO A 13 -13.79 4.90 -0.06
C PRO A 13 -13.40 5.29 1.38
N ASP A 14 -12.90 4.33 2.16
CA ASP A 14 -12.54 4.53 3.57
C ASP A 14 -11.04 4.76 3.79
N MET A 15 -10.24 4.91 2.71
CA MET A 15 -8.82 5.23 2.81
C MET A 15 -8.51 6.62 2.26
N LEU A 16 -8.01 7.48 3.14
CA LEU A 16 -7.34 8.70 2.72
C LEU A 16 -5.89 8.36 2.33
N VAL A 17 -5.55 8.57 1.06
CA VAL A 17 -4.20 8.33 0.53
C VAL A 17 -3.61 9.67 0.08
N ILE A 18 -2.39 9.95 0.54
CA ILE A 18 -1.71 11.19 0.19
C ILE A 18 -1.18 11.12 -1.24
N ALA A 19 -1.41 12.18 -2.00
CA ALA A 19 -0.96 12.29 -3.38
C ALA A 19 0.56 12.10 -3.50
N ARG A 20 0.98 11.46 -4.60
CA ARG A 20 2.38 11.12 -4.86
C ARG A 20 3.33 12.30 -4.74
N ASN A 21 3.00 13.44 -5.34
CA ASN A 21 3.90 14.59 -5.36
C ASN A 21 4.21 15.10 -3.95
N SER A 22 3.25 15.05 -3.03
CA SER A 22 3.46 15.40 -1.63
C SER A 22 4.41 14.41 -0.95
N THR A 23 4.24 13.10 -1.19
CA THR A 23 5.13 12.07 -0.63
C THR A 23 6.55 12.10 -1.23
N PHE A 24 6.70 12.53 -2.48
CA PHE A 24 7.99 12.57 -3.19
C PHE A 24 8.95 13.61 -2.61
N THR A 25 8.45 14.58 -1.85
CA THR A 25 9.29 15.54 -1.13
C THR A 25 10.24 14.88 -0.11
N TYR A 26 9.91 13.68 0.35
CA TYR A 26 10.71 12.88 1.29
C TYR A 26 11.64 11.87 0.59
N LYS A 27 11.49 11.68 -0.73
CA LYS A 27 12.26 10.68 -1.47
C LYS A 27 13.76 10.95 -1.36
N GLY A 28 14.52 9.93 -0.97
CA GLY A 28 15.99 10.01 -0.83
C GLY A 28 16.47 10.82 0.38
N LYS A 29 15.56 11.29 1.25
CA LYS A 29 15.92 11.97 2.50
C LYS A 29 15.86 10.97 3.65
N SER A 30 16.79 11.10 4.59
CA SER A 30 16.72 10.38 5.87
C SER A 30 15.78 11.15 6.80
N VAL A 31 14.50 10.77 6.83
CA VAL A 31 13.47 11.39 7.66
C VAL A 31 12.81 10.29 8.49
N LYS A 32 12.56 10.58 9.77
CA LYS A 32 11.83 9.63 10.64
C LYS A 32 10.39 9.51 10.15
N VAL A 33 9.89 8.29 10.02
CA VAL A 33 8.50 8.02 9.60
C VAL A 33 7.47 8.77 10.46
N GLN A 34 7.75 8.98 11.75
CA GLN A 34 6.85 9.71 12.64
C GLN A 34 6.77 11.19 12.31
N GLN A 35 7.83 11.77 11.74
CA GLN A 35 7.78 13.14 11.24
C GLN A 35 6.91 13.21 9.98
N VAL A 36 7.07 12.27 9.05
CA VAL A 36 6.23 12.16 7.85
C VAL A 36 4.75 12.04 8.22
N GLY A 37 4.43 11.18 9.20
CA GLY A 37 3.08 11.02 9.74
C GLY A 37 2.47 12.31 10.27
N ARG A 38 3.24 13.09 11.05
CA ARG A 38 2.80 14.38 11.58
C ARG A 38 2.60 15.44 10.51
N GLU A 39 3.54 15.56 9.57
CA GLU A 39 3.51 16.59 8.52
C GLU A 39 2.40 16.35 7.49
N LEU A 40 2.13 15.08 7.17
CA LEU A 40 1.11 14.71 6.19
C LEU A 40 -0.25 14.33 6.82
N GLY A 41 -0.33 14.26 8.15
CA GLY A 41 -1.55 13.87 8.86
C GLY A 41 -1.97 12.41 8.63
N VAL A 42 -1.00 11.50 8.47
CA VAL A 42 -1.28 10.08 8.17
C VAL A 42 -0.91 9.16 9.32
N ARG A 43 -1.72 8.12 9.53
CA ARG A 43 -1.47 7.08 10.54
C ARG A 43 -0.46 6.04 10.08
N TYR A 44 -0.42 5.75 8.78
CA TYR A 44 0.43 4.71 8.20
C TYR A 44 1.24 5.27 7.05
N VAL A 45 2.49 4.79 6.92
CA VAL A 45 3.37 5.08 5.79
C VAL A 45 3.73 3.78 5.11
N LEU A 46 3.55 3.74 3.80
CA LEU A 46 4.08 2.69 2.94
C LEU A 46 5.36 3.22 2.28
N GLU A 47 6.46 2.54 2.51
CA GLU A 47 7.73 2.81 1.84
C GLU A 47 8.33 1.57 1.21
N GLY A 48 9.27 1.76 0.29
CA GLY A 48 9.86 0.67 -0.44
C GLY A 48 10.89 1.10 -1.46
N SER A 49 11.57 0.12 -2.04
CA SER A 49 12.54 0.34 -3.09
C SER A 49 12.46 -0.72 -4.17
N VAL A 50 12.78 -0.31 -5.39
CA VAL A 50 12.90 -1.18 -6.56
C VAL A 50 14.34 -1.09 -7.05
N ARG A 51 14.99 -2.24 -7.23
CA ARG A 51 16.32 -2.33 -7.83
C ARG A 51 16.25 -3.33 -8.98
N LYS A 52 16.86 -2.98 -10.12
CA LYS A 52 16.92 -3.83 -11.31
C LYS A 52 18.38 -4.23 -11.56
N ALA A 53 18.61 -5.49 -11.93
CA ALA A 53 19.89 -6.01 -12.38
C ALA A 53 19.66 -7.02 -13.51
N GLY A 54 20.04 -6.66 -14.75
CA GLY A 54 19.66 -7.43 -15.93
C GLY A 54 18.14 -7.55 -16.03
N ASP A 55 17.65 -8.77 -16.18
CA ASP A 55 16.21 -9.08 -16.23
C ASP A 55 15.61 -9.39 -14.85
N ARG A 56 16.37 -9.22 -13.76
CA ARG A 56 15.89 -9.42 -12.39
C ARG A 56 15.51 -8.11 -11.74
N VAL A 57 14.42 -8.13 -10.98
CA VAL A 57 13.94 -7.02 -10.15
C VAL A 57 13.82 -7.48 -8.72
N ARG A 58 14.33 -6.64 -7.83
CA ARG A 58 14.21 -6.76 -6.38
C ARG A 58 13.33 -5.64 -5.87
N ILE A 59 12.22 -6.02 -5.25
CA ILE A 59 11.27 -5.09 -4.64
C ILE A 59 11.28 -5.31 -3.13
N THR A 60 11.29 -4.22 -2.39
CA THR A 60 11.09 -4.19 -0.94
C THR A 60 9.94 -3.26 -0.66
N ALA A 61 9.02 -3.66 0.21
CA ALA A 61 7.89 -2.85 0.61
C ALA A 61 7.62 -3.06 2.10
N GLN A 62 7.30 -1.97 2.79
CA GLN A 62 7.14 -1.94 4.23
C GLN A 62 5.99 -1.00 4.59
N LEU A 63 5.06 -1.50 5.40
CA LEU A 63 3.99 -0.72 5.99
C LEU A 63 4.36 -0.42 7.44
N ILE A 64 4.35 0.85 7.80
CA ILE A 64 4.84 1.34 9.08
C ILE A 64 3.74 2.16 9.76
N ASP A 65 3.53 1.94 11.04
CA ASP A 65 2.73 2.82 11.87
C ASP A 65 3.51 4.11 12.15
N ALA A 66 3.00 5.24 11.67
CA ALA A 66 3.69 6.52 11.76
C ALA A 66 3.61 7.15 13.16
N THR A 67 2.83 6.59 14.09
CA THR A 67 2.79 7.07 15.48
C THR A 67 3.89 6.42 16.32
N THR A 68 4.10 5.11 16.13
CA THR A 68 5.09 4.32 16.90
C THR A 68 6.41 4.14 16.16
N GLY A 69 6.38 4.13 14.83
CA GLY A 69 7.50 3.72 13.97
C GLY A 69 7.65 2.22 13.82
N HIS A 70 6.69 1.41 14.30
CA HIS A 70 6.75 -0.03 14.19
C HIS A 70 6.35 -0.51 12.79
N HIS A 71 7.07 -1.50 12.27
CA HIS A 71 6.68 -2.20 11.05
C HIS A 71 5.44 -3.06 11.33
N LEU A 72 4.38 -2.82 10.57
CA LEU A 72 3.17 -3.63 10.57
C LEU A 72 3.28 -4.79 9.59
N TRP A 73 4.00 -4.57 8.49
CA TRP A 73 4.25 -5.56 7.46
C TRP A 73 5.53 -5.18 6.69
N ALA A 74 6.29 -6.18 6.27
CA ALA A 74 7.47 -5.99 5.45
C ALA A 74 7.71 -7.24 4.62
N GLU A 75 7.82 -7.09 3.29
CA GLU A 75 8.16 -8.19 2.40
C GLU A 75 9.20 -7.76 1.35
N ARG A 76 9.82 -8.78 0.78
CA ARG A 76 10.81 -8.65 -0.29
C ARG A 76 10.48 -9.65 -1.39
N TYR A 77 10.53 -9.17 -2.62
CA TYR A 77 10.30 -9.97 -3.82
C TYR A 77 11.54 -9.91 -4.70
N ASP A 78 11.96 -11.08 -5.20
CA ASP A 78 13.04 -11.24 -6.16
C ASP A 78 12.49 -12.03 -7.34
N ARG A 79 12.31 -11.38 -8.50
CA ARG A 79 11.58 -11.90 -9.66
C ARG A 79 12.14 -11.39 -10.98
N ASP A 80 11.67 -11.97 -12.09
CA ASP A 80 11.98 -11.48 -13.43
C ASP A 80 11.18 -10.21 -13.75
N LEU A 81 11.72 -9.36 -14.62
CA LEU A 81 11.14 -8.06 -14.98
C LEU A 81 9.77 -8.22 -15.64
N GLU A 82 9.55 -9.33 -16.34
CA GLU A 82 8.28 -9.66 -17.01
C GLU A 82 7.12 -9.79 -16.00
N ASP A 83 7.42 -10.18 -14.76
CA ASP A 83 6.43 -10.37 -13.69
C ASP A 83 6.14 -9.07 -12.90
N ILE A 84 6.74 -7.93 -13.26
CA ILE A 84 6.73 -6.74 -12.41
C ILE A 84 5.33 -6.21 -12.09
N PHE A 85 4.39 -6.30 -13.04
CA PHE A 85 3.01 -5.87 -12.82
C PHE A 85 2.24 -6.84 -11.91
N ALA A 86 2.44 -8.15 -12.06
CA ALA A 86 1.82 -9.14 -11.19
C ALA A 86 2.27 -8.98 -9.73
N ILE A 87 3.54 -8.63 -9.51
CA ILE A 87 4.06 -8.36 -8.16
C ILE A 87 3.47 -7.08 -7.57
N GLN A 88 3.20 -6.06 -8.39
CA GLN A 88 2.56 -4.82 -7.92
C GLN A 88 1.15 -5.08 -7.38
N ASP A 89 0.38 -5.91 -8.09
CA ASP A 89 -0.94 -6.35 -7.65
C ASP A 89 -0.86 -7.16 -6.36
N GLU A 90 0.11 -8.08 -6.26
CA GLU A 90 0.33 -8.88 -5.04
C GLU A 90 0.68 -7.99 -3.85
N ILE A 91 1.61 -7.04 -4.01
CA ILE A 91 2.01 -6.10 -2.95
C ILE A 91 0.80 -5.31 -2.47
N THR A 92 -0.02 -4.80 -3.39
CA THR A 92 -1.24 -4.04 -3.05
C THR A 92 -2.21 -4.88 -2.21
N LEU A 93 -2.44 -6.13 -2.60
CA LEU A 93 -3.28 -7.08 -1.87
C LEU A 93 -2.72 -7.36 -0.45
N ARG A 94 -1.41 -7.56 -0.33
CA ARG A 94 -0.74 -7.82 0.96
C ARG A 94 -0.84 -6.64 1.91
N ILE A 95 -0.66 -5.43 1.41
CA ILE A 95 -0.81 -4.18 2.19
C ILE A 95 -2.24 -4.07 2.73
N LEU A 96 -3.24 -4.35 1.90
CA LEU A 96 -4.64 -4.28 2.31
C LEU A 96 -4.99 -5.30 3.38
N LYS A 97 -4.52 -6.55 3.23
CA LYS A 97 -4.66 -7.59 4.25
C LYS A 97 -4.00 -7.14 5.57
N ALA A 98 -2.80 -6.57 5.51
CA ALA A 98 -2.09 -6.07 6.71
C ALA A 98 -2.83 -4.91 7.41
N LEU A 99 -3.40 -3.97 6.63
CA LEU A 99 -4.18 -2.85 7.16
C LEU A 99 -5.50 -3.33 7.78
N GLN A 100 -6.18 -4.30 7.16
CA GLN A 100 -7.46 -4.81 7.65
C GLN A 100 -7.32 -5.49 9.02
N VAL A 101 -6.28 -6.30 9.24
CA VAL A 101 -6.04 -6.93 10.56
C VAL A 101 -5.98 -5.87 11.65
N LYS A 102 -5.31 -4.74 11.41
CA LYS A 102 -5.22 -3.64 12.38
C LYS A 102 -6.49 -2.80 12.51
N LEU A 103 -7.28 -2.64 11.45
CA LEU A 103 -8.58 -1.96 11.50
C LEU A 103 -9.63 -2.79 12.26
N ILE A 104 -9.59 -4.11 12.11
CA ILE A 104 -10.46 -5.06 12.82
C ILE A 104 -10.08 -5.13 14.31
N ASP A 105 -8.79 -5.21 14.63
CA ASP A 105 -8.31 -5.25 16.03
C ASP A 105 -8.52 -3.94 16.81
N GLY A 106 -8.74 -2.81 16.11
CA GLY A 106 -8.66 -1.45 16.66
C GLY A 106 -9.94 -0.62 16.55
N GLU A 107 -11.13 -1.18 16.85
CA GLU A 107 -12.40 -0.42 16.96
C GLU A 107 -13.03 0.10 15.65
N GLN A 108 -12.62 -0.38 14.46
CA GLN A 108 -13.31 -0.11 13.19
C GLN A 108 -13.65 -1.37 12.38
N GLY A 109 -14.16 -2.40 13.06
CA GLY A 109 -14.83 -3.56 12.44
C GLY A 109 -16.18 -3.22 11.77
N ARG A 110 -16.28 -2.10 11.04
CA ARG A 110 -17.48 -1.71 10.26
C ARG A 110 -17.29 -1.87 8.74
N LEU A 111 -16.12 -2.33 8.29
CA LEU A 111 -15.92 -2.73 6.90
C LEU A 111 -16.74 -3.97 6.48
N SER A 112 -17.52 -4.57 7.39
CA SER A 112 -18.53 -5.58 7.06
C SER A 112 -19.88 -5.00 6.56
N ALA A 113 -19.93 -3.74 6.14
CA ALA A 113 -21.15 -3.16 5.58
C ALA A 113 -21.12 -3.16 4.04
N LYS A 114 -21.60 -4.27 3.44
CA LYS A 114 -22.13 -4.41 2.07
C LYS A 114 -21.22 -4.85 0.92
N GLY A 115 -20.35 -5.83 1.13
CA GLY A 115 -19.89 -6.62 -0.02
C GLY A 115 -18.68 -7.47 0.26
N THR A 116 -18.94 -8.75 0.56
CA THR A 116 -18.01 -9.88 0.68
C THR A 116 -16.89 -9.75 1.74
N GLU A 117 -16.73 -10.80 2.55
CA GLU A 117 -15.57 -10.97 3.46
C GLU A 117 -14.29 -11.33 2.68
N ASN A 118 -14.43 -11.61 1.38
CA ASN A 118 -13.33 -11.95 0.49
C ASN A 118 -12.75 -10.69 -0.18
N ILE A 119 -11.62 -10.22 0.37
CA ILE A 119 -10.86 -9.06 -0.14
C ILE A 119 -10.49 -9.17 -1.63
N GLU A 120 -10.25 -10.37 -2.14
CA GLU A 120 -9.93 -10.58 -3.56
C GLU A 120 -11.15 -10.30 -4.43
N ALA A 121 -12.35 -10.67 -3.97
CA ALA A 121 -13.60 -10.36 -4.66
C ALA A 121 -13.96 -8.86 -4.55
N TYR A 122 -13.68 -8.21 -3.42
CA TYR A 122 -13.84 -6.76 -3.27
C TYR A 122 -12.90 -5.99 -4.20
N LEU A 123 -11.62 -6.38 -4.25
CA LEU A 123 -10.62 -5.80 -5.16
C LEU A 123 -10.94 -6.07 -6.63
N LYS A 124 -11.43 -7.27 -6.99
CA LYS A 124 -11.92 -7.55 -8.34
C LYS A 124 -13.11 -6.69 -8.74
N THR A 125 -14.00 -6.39 -7.79
CA THR A 125 -15.11 -5.46 -8.03
C THR A 125 -14.61 -4.03 -8.29
N LEU A 126 -13.59 -3.59 -7.56
CA LEU A 126 -12.96 -2.27 -7.78
C LEU A 126 -12.19 -2.21 -9.11
N GLN A 127 -11.38 -3.23 -9.41
CA GLN A 127 -10.70 -3.38 -10.71
C GLN A 127 -11.72 -3.32 -11.86
N ALA A 128 -12.79 -4.11 -11.80
CA ALA A 128 -13.85 -4.10 -12.81
C ALA A 128 -14.46 -2.70 -12.99
N ARG A 129 -14.79 -1.99 -11.90
CA ARG A 129 -15.33 -0.62 -11.97
C ARG A 129 -14.39 0.39 -12.61
N SER A 130 -13.07 0.22 -12.46
CA SER A 130 -12.08 1.10 -13.10
C SER A 130 -11.97 0.91 -14.63
N HIS A 131 -12.36 -0.26 -15.15
CA HIS A 131 -12.35 -0.56 -16.60
C HIS A 131 -13.64 -0.14 -17.33
N PHE A 132 -14.71 0.20 -16.61
CA PHE A 132 -16.00 0.63 -17.19
C PHE A 132 -16.17 2.15 -17.30
N ARG A 133 -15.07 2.91 -17.41
CA ARG A 133 -15.11 4.38 -17.57
C ARG A 133 -14.38 4.85 -18.82
#